data_AF-A0A7S1RZ36-F1
#
_entry.id   AF-A0A7S1RZ36-F1
#
_cell.length_a   1.000
_cell.length_b   1.000
_cell.length_c   1.000
_cell.angle_alpha   90.00
_cell.angle_beta   90.00
_cell.angle_gamma   90.00
#
_symmetry.space_group_name_H-M   'P 1'
#
loop_
_entity.id
_entity.type
_entity.pdbx_description
1 polymer ?
#
loop_
_entity_poly.entity_id
_entity_poly.type
_entity_poly.pdbx_seq_one_letter_code
_entity_poly.pdbx_strand_id
1 'polypeptide(L)'
;SGYRLIGHLDFEAGADFSLRFLLSEERFRWIVPPATKQRYLQYRASAAARAAARARSEEEPRGLVLVVNRETPLRDLCRQLGVSGYGEERVNLLGGITVHFTCGDSGSEEGIDEGGPWREAIPLMFSELLSPSHGLFEVREDGEVRTVEPRWCAAELVPDYEAQFELLGMLVGMALVYQAYAPAHFSRRFLKHLLGLPRLAEDAPGLPEQLRLVERLAREGGLD
;
A
#
# COMPACT_ATOMS: atom_id res chain seq x y z
N SER A 1 -23.99 1.52 33.35
CA SER A 1 -22.74 2.30 33.40
C SER A 1 -21.61 1.35 33.74
N GLY A 2 -20.73 1.02 32.81
CA GLY A 2 -19.78 -0.07 33.02
C GLY A 2 -18.77 -0.24 31.90
N TYR A 3 -18.24 0.86 31.35
CA TYR A 3 -16.96 0.79 30.66
C TYR A 3 -15.88 0.82 31.75
N ARG A 4 -15.27 -0.33 32.06
CA ARG A 4 -13.98 -0.31 32.74
C ARG A 4 -13.05 0.47 31.81
N LEU A 5 -12.59 1.64 32.26
CA LEU A 5 -11.41 2.26 31.68
C LEU A 5 -10.34 1.17 31.67
N ILE A 6 -9.94 0.73 30.47
CA ILE A 6 -8.74 -0.09 30.31
C ILE A 6 -7.63 0.76 30.92
N GLY A 7 -7.09 0.25 32.03
CA GLY A 7 -6.18 0.96 32.91
C GLY A 7 -5.00 1.52 32.15
N HIS A 8 -4.39 2.56 32.74
CA HIS A 8 -3.07 3.08 32.46
C HIS A 8 -2.24 2.15 31.55
N LEU A 9 -2.35 2.37 30.25
CA LEU A 9 -1.34 1.89 29.34
C LEU A 9 -0.15 2.79 29.64
N ASP A 10 0.79 2.30 30.43
CA ASP A 10 2.06 3.00 30.62
C ASP A 10 2.72 3.07 29.24
N PHE A 11 2.66 4.28 28.69
CA PHE A 11 3.26 4.62 27.42
C PHE A 11 4.69 5.07 27.69
N GLU A 12 5.64 4.57 26.91
CA GLU A 12 6.95 5.21 26.86
C GLU A 12 6.76 6.65 26.36
N ALA A 13 7.35 7.61 27.07
CA ALA A 13 7.28 9.01 26.69
C ALA A 13 7.90 9.16 25.29
N GLY A 14 7.11 9.59 24.31
CA GLY A 14 7.54 9.76 22.92
C GLY A 14 7.26 8.59 21.98
N ALA A 15 6.47 7.59 22.40
CA ALA A 15 5.95 6.59 21.45
C ALA A 15 5.27 7.28 20.25
N ASP A 16 5.66 6.90 19.03
CA ASP A 16 5.15 7.53 17.80
C ASP A 16 3.69 7.14 17.47
N PHE A 17 3.19 6.13 18.18
CA PHE A 17 1.91 5.45 17.99
C PHE A 17 1.63 5.06 16.53
N SER A 18 2.67 4.85 15.73
CA SER A 18 2.51 4.44 14.34
C SER A 18 1.78 3.10 14.23
N LEU A 19 1.21 2.80 13.06
CA LEU A 19 0.64 1.48 12.82
C LEU A 19 1.70 0.38 13.02
N ARG A 20 2.95 0.65 12.67
CA ARG A 20 4.10 -0.20 12.99
C ARG A 20 4.20 -0.47 14.50
N PHE A 21 4.23 0.58 15.33
CA PHE A 21 4.27 0.45 16.78
C PHE A 21 3.09 -0.36 17.34
N LEU A 22 1.87 -0.07 16.88
CA LEU A 22 0.67 -0.80 17.29
C LEU A 22 0.69 -2.29 16.90
N LEU A 23 1.45 -2.65 15.87
CA LEU A 23 1.55 -4.03 15.38
C LEU A 23 2.80 -4.77 15.90
N SER A 24 3.85 -4.06 16.31
CA SER A 24 5.04 -4.66 16.90
C SER A 24 4.82 -5.11 18.34
N GLU A 25 3.91 -4.44 19.04
CA GLU A 25 3.59 -4.69 20.44
C GLU A 25 2.49 -5.75 20.59
N GLU A 26 2.82 -6.90 21.20
CA GLU A 26 1.85 -7.97 21.43
C GLU A 26 0.62 -7.51 22.21
N ARG A 27 0.80 -6.60 23.17
CA ARG A 27 -0.28 -6.00 23.95
C ARG A 27 -1.31 -5.28 23.08
N PHE A 28 -0.89 -4.60 22.01
CA PHE A 28 -1.82 -3.88 21.13
C PHE A 28 -2.40 -4.75 20.03
N ARG A 29 -1.75 -5.87 19.70
CA ARG A 29 -2.16 -6.76 18.62
C ARG A 29 -3.59 -7.27 18.81
N TRP A 30 -3.95 -7.65 20.02
CA TRP A 30 -5.26 -8.25 20.35
C TRP A 30 -6.23 -7.29 21.02
N ILE A 31 -5.73 -6.25 21.68
CA ILE A 31 -6.56 -5.25 22.38
C ILE A 31 -7.22 -4.29 21.39
N VAL A 32 -6.52 -3.92 20.31
CA VAL A 32 -7.04 -2.95 19.32
C VAL A 32 -7.71 -3.71 18.17
N PRO A 33 -9.04 -3.60 17.99
CA PRO A 33 -9.74 -4.28 16.88
C PRO A 33 -9.25 -3.80 15.51
N PRO A 34 -9.38 -4.62 14.45
CA PRO A 34 -9.02 -4.22 13.08
C PRO A 34 -9.68 -2.90 12.64
N ALA A 35 -10.97 -2.71 12.92
CA ALA A 35 -11.69 -1.49 12.60
C ALA A 35 -11.09 -0.24 13.28
N THR A 36 -10.61 -0.39 14.51
CA THR A 36 -9.95 0.71 15.25
C THR A 36 -8.58 1.03 14.64
N LYS A 37 -7.80 0.00 14.26
CA LYS A 37 -6.52 0.19 13.54
C LYS A 37 -6.73 0.91 12.21
N GLN A 38 -7.76 0.52 11.45
CA GLN A 38 -8.14 1.16 10.19
C GLN A 38 -8.50 2.64 10.38
N ARG A 39 -9.40 2.94 11.32
CA ARG A 39 -9.78 4.33 11.62
C ARG A 39 -8.60 5.17 12.10
N TYR A 40 -7.71 4.58 12.90
CA TYR A 40 -6.50 5.25 13.35
C TYR A 40 -5.56 5.59 12.19
N LEU A 41 -5.34 4.64 11.26
CA LEU A 41 -4.54 4.86 10.07
C LEU A 41 -5.13 5.97 9.19
N GLN A 42 -6.45 5.95 8.96
CA GLN A 42 -7.17 6.99 8.22
C GLN A 42 -7.01 8.35 8.88
N TYR A 43 -7.19 8.44 10.20
CA TYR A 43 -6.99 9.67 10.95
C TYR A 43 -5.57 10.22 10.77
N ARG A 44 -4.55 9.37 10.87
CA ARG A 44 -3.14 9.75 10.69
C ARG A 44 -2.87 10.24 9.27
N ALA A 45 -3.36 9.56 8.25
CA ALA A 45 -3.20 9.95 6.85
C ALA A 45 -3.87 11.31 6.57
N SER A 46 -5.12 11.50 7.02
CA SER A 46 -5.83 12.77 6.89
C SER A 46 -5.20 13.90 7.73
N ALA A 47 -4.63 13.60 8.89
CA ALA A 47 -3.88 14.59 9.69
C ALA A 47 -2.60 15.03 8.97
N ALA A 48 -1.83 14.09 8.42
CA ALA A 48 -0.63 14.38 7.64
C ALA A 48 -0.96 15.20 6.38
N ALA A 49 -2.01 14.83 5.65
CA ALA A 49 -2.49 15.58 4.48
C ALA A 49 -2.85 17.03 4.82
N ARG A 50 -3.58 17.24 5.93
CA ARG A 50 -3.93 18.59 6.41
C ARG A 50 -2.72 19.38 6.90
N ALA A 51 -1.76 18.74 7.54
CA ALA A 51 -0.53 19.38 7.97
C ALA A 51 0.30 19.84 6.77
N ALA A 52 0.47 18.97 5.77
CA ALA A 52 1.13 19.31 4.51
C ALA A 52 0.41 20.46 3.80
N ALA A 53 -0.92 20.40 3.73
CA ALA A 53 -1.74 21.46 3.13
C ALA A 53 -1.63 22.84 3.83
N ARG A 54 -1.29 22.86 5.13
CA ARG A 54 -1.07 24.10 5.92
C ARG A 54 0.34 24.65 5.79
N ALA A 55 1.32 23.80 5.53
CA ALA A 55 2.72 24.18 5.37
C ALA A 55 3.04 24.74 3.96
N ARG A 56 2.04 24.83 3.08
CA ARG A 56 2.20 25.23 1.67
C ARG A 56 2.61 26.69 1.53
N SER A 57 3.56 26.94 0.63
CA SER A 57 3.81 28.25 0.03
C SER A 57 2.78 28.52 -1.08
N GLU A 58 2.48 29.78 -1.38
CA GLU A 58 1.54 30.17 -2.46
C GLU A 58 1.98 29.73 -3.86
N GLU A 59 3.27 29.37 -4.04
CA GLU A 59 3.87 28.92 -5.30
C GLU A 59 3.70 27.42 -5.62
N GLU A 60 3.21 26.59 -4.69
CA GLU A 60 3.06 25.15 -4.97
C GLU A 60 1.87 24.85 -5.90
N PRO A 61 2.02 23.86 -6.82
CA PRO A 61 0.97 23.54 -7.79
C PRO A 61 -0.35 23.20 -7.10
N ARG A 62 -1.42 23.84 -7.57
CA ARG A 62 -2.79 23.52 -7.16
C ARG A 62 -3.13 22.10 -7.61
N GLY A 63 -3.89 21.39 -6.78
CA GLY A 63 -4.46 20.03 -6.94
C GLY A 63 -4.08 19.21 -8.18
N LEU A 64 -3.76 17.93 -7.97
CA LEU A 64 -3.40 17.01 -9.05
C LEU A 64 -4.61 16.73 -9.96
N VAL A 65 -4.47 17.01 -11.25
CA VAL A 65 -5.44 16.62 -12.28
C VAL A 65 -4.91 15.36 -12.97
N LEU A 66 -5.65 14.26 -12.85
CA LEU A 66 -5.34 12.99 -13.50
C LEU A 66 -6.26 12.76 -14.69
N VAL A 67 -5.68 12.39 -15.81
CA VAL A 67 -6.38 11.92 -17.00
C VAL A 67 -6.10 10.43 -17.14
N VAL A 68 -7.13 9.61 -16.98
CA VAL A 68 -7.03 8.14 -16.93
C VAL A 68 -7.81 7.55 -18.09
N ASN A 69 -7.13 6.77 -18.94
CA ASN A 69 -7.79 6.00 -19.97
C ASN A 69 -8.35 4.71 -19.37
N ARG A 70 -9.64 4.41 -19.58
CA ARG A 70 -10.27 3.20 -19.01
C ARG A 70 -9.65 1.89 -19.54
N GLU A 71 -9.16 1.89 -20.77
CA GLU A 71 -8.59 0.72 -21.44
C GLU A 71 -7.10 0.55 -21.15
N THR A 72 -6.39 1.65 -20.89
CA THR A 72 -4.96 1.66 -20.56
C THR A 72 -4.66 2.56 -19.35
N PRO A 73 -5.17 2.22 -18.15
CA PRO A 73 -5.13 3.11 -16.98
C PRO A 73 -3.72 3.45 -16.46
N LEU A 74 -2.72 2.61 -16.72
CA LEU A 74 -1.32 2.92 -16.38
C LEU A 74 -0.60 3.81 -17.40
N ARG A 75 -1.17 3.99 -18.59
CA ARG A 75 -0.55 4.81 -19.63
C ARG A 75 -0.45 6.27 -19.18
N ASP A 76 0.74 6.85 -19.38
CA ASP A 76 1.10 8.23 -18.98
C ASP A 76 1.00 8.54 -17.47
N LEU A 77 0.59 7.57 -16.65
CA LEU A 77 0.38 7.76 -15.22
C LEU A 77 1.70 8.05 -14.48
N CYS A 78 2.80 7.39 -14.86
CA CYS A 78 4.13 7.67 -14.30
C CYS A 78 4.53 9.15 -14.49
N ARG A 79 4.23 9.73 -15.66
CA ARG A 79 4.50 11.14 -15.94
C ARG A 79 3.57 12.05 -15.13
N GLN A 80 2.28 11.74 -15.12
CA GLN A 80 1.26 12.52 -14.42
C GLN A 80 1.43 12.52 -12.89
N LEU A 81 1.99 11.45 -12.32
CA LEU A 81 2.27 11.33 -10.89
C LEU A 81 3.71 11.69 -10.51
N GLY A 82 4.53 12.16 -11.46
CA GLY A 82 5.90 12.57 -11.17
C GLY A 82 6.79 11.43 -10.68
N VAL A 83 6.56 10.21 -11.17
CA VAL A 83 7.42 9.04 -10.90
C VAL A 83 8.84 9.32 -11.38
N SER A 84 9.82 8.87 -10.60
CA SER A 84 11.24 9.12 -10.87
C SER A 84 11.60 8.61 -12.27
N GLY A 85 12.25 9.47 -13.06
CA GLY A 85 12.63 9.16 -14.44
C GLY A 85 11.54 9.38 -15.50
N TYR A 86 10.29 9.68 -15.11
CA TYR A 86 9.18 9.92 -16.04
C TYR A 86 8.59 11.32 -15.94
N GLY A 87 8.66 11.97 -14.78
CA GLY A 87 8.16 13.33 -14.58
C GLY A 87 9.26 14.30 -14.16
N GLU A 88 9.18 15.54 -14.66
CA GLU A 88 10.07 16.63 -14.26
C GLU A 88 9.49 17.48 -13.11
N GLU A 89 8.17 17.41 -12.90
CA GLU A 89 7.44 18.30 -12.00
C GLU A 89 7.00 17.58 -10.71
N ARG A 90 7.19 18.23 -9.57
CA ARG A 90 6.72 17.71 -8.27
C ARG A 90 5.20 17.83 -8.19
N VAL A 91 4.52 16.70 -8.10
CA VAL A 91 3.07 16.66 -7.95
C VAL A 91 2.63 16.75 -6.49
N ASN A 92 1.53 17.45 -6.25
CA ASN A 92 0.94 17.53 -4.91
C ASN A 92 -0.16 16.48 -4.73
N LEU A 93 0.24 15.28 -4.31
CA LEU A 93 -0.70 14.18 -4.04
C LEU A 93 -1.67 14.46 -2.88
N LEU A 94 -1.38 15.45 -2.03
CA LEU A 94 -2.18 15.80 -0.85
C LEU A 94 -3.08 17.03 -1.08
N GLY A 95 -2.91 17.71 -2.20
CA GLY A 95 -3.56 18.98 -2.53
C GLY A 95 -5.00 18.86 -3.03
N GLY A 96 -5.55 17.64 -3.06
CA GLY A 96 -6.80 17.31 -3.75
C GLY A 96 -6.49 16.71 -5.13
N ILE A 97 -7.31 15.75 -5.54
CA ILE A 97 -7.23 15.11 -6.86
C ILE A 97 -8.54 15.32 -7.60
N THR A 98 -8.41 15.74 -8.85
CA THR A 98 -9.47 15.70 -9.84
C THR A 98 -9.12 14.63 -10.87
N VAL A 99 -10.06 13.76 -11.22
CA VAL A 99 -9.83 12.70 -12.21
C VAL A 99 -10.77 12.89 -13.39
N HIS A 100 -10.23 12.82 -14.60
CA HIS A 100 -10.95 12.80 -15.86
C HIS A 100 -10.73 11.46 -16.54
N PHE A 101 -11.80 10.80 -16.95
CA PHE A 101 -11.71 9.56 -17.71
C PHE A 101 -11.76 9.83 -19.22
N THR A 102 -10.96 9.09 -19.98
CA THR A 102 -10.98 9.11 -21.45
C THR A 102 -11.21 7.71 -22.00
N CYS A 103 -11.84 7.63 -23.18
CA CYS A 103 -12.12 6.37 -23.87
C CYS A 103 -11.52 6.43 -25.29
N GLY A 104 -10.51 5.59 -25.57
CA GLY A 104 -9.84 5.54 -26.88
C GLY A 104 -9.20 6.86 -27.36
N ASP A 105 -8.93 6.94 -28.68
CA ASP A 105 -8.41 8.14 -29.38
C ASP A 105 -9.52 9.15 -29.74
N SER A 106 -10.79 8.81 -29.50
CA SER A 106 -11.94 9.57 -29.99
C SER A 106 -12.99 9.79 -28.91
N GLY A 107 -12.78 10.83 -28.11
CA GLY A 107 -13.82 11.45 -27.28
C GLY A 107 -13.56 11.35 -25.78
N SER A 108 -13.42 12.52 -25.14
CA SER A 108 -13.56 12.66 -23.70
C SER A 108 -14.95 12.23 -23.28
N GLU A 109 -15.06 11.30 -22.32
CA GLU A 109 -16.31 11.13 -21.60
C GLU A 109 -16.48 12.37 -20.71
N GLU A 110 -17.27 13.35 -21.15
CA GLU A 110 -17.71 14.49 -20.34
C GLU A 110 -18.73 14.01 -19.28
N GLY A 111 -18.28 13.14 -18.39
CA GLY A 111 -18.94 12.83 -17.14
C GLY A 111 -18.22 13.56 -16.02
N ILE A 112 -18.61 14.82 -15.75
CA ILE A 112 -18.28 15.48 -14.48
C ILE A 112 -19.11 14.78 -13.42
N ASP A 113 -18.62 13.65 -12.93
CA ASP A 113 -19.23 12.98 -11.80
C ASP A 113 -18.76 13.69 -10.53
N GLU A 114 -19.62 14.53 -9.97
CA GLU A 114 -19.36 15.30 -8.75
C GLU A 114 -19.15 14.39 -7.50
N GLY A 115 -19.29 13.06 -7.67
CA GLY A 115 -19.23 12.02 -6.63
C GLY A 115 -17.91 11.27 -6.43
N GLY A 116 -16.79 11.72 -7.02
CA GLY A 116 -15.45 11.20 -6.69
C GLY A 116 -14.89 10.17 -7.68
N PRO A 117 -14.53 10.57 -8.91
CA PRO A 117 -13.97 9.68 -9.94
C PRO A 117 -12.64 8.99 -9.55
N TRP A 118 -11.92 9.53 -8.57
CA TRP A 118 -10.77 8.85 -7.95
C TRP A 118 -11.15 7.51 -7.27
N ARG A 119 -12.41 7.34 -6.84
CA ARG A 119 -12.93 6.11 -6.23
C ARG A 119 -13.00 4.95 -7.20
N GLU A 120 -13.10 5.23 -8.50
CA GLU A 120 -13.05 4.23 -9.56
C GLU A 120 -11.63 4.12 -10.14
N ALA A 121 -10.96 5.25 -10.35
CA ALA A 121 -9.65 5.28 -11.00
C ALA A 121 -8.58 4.54 -10.20
N ILE A 122 -8.50 4.78 -8.88
CA ILE A 122 -7.48 4.14 -8.03
C ILE A 122 -7.62 2.61 -8.06
N PRO A 123 -8.79 2.01 -7.79
CA PRO A 123 -8.96 0.56 -7.92
C PRO A 123 -8.62 0.03 -9.32
N LEU A 124 -8.96 0.77 -10.38
CA LEU A 124 -8.69 0.38 -11.75
C LEU A 124 -7.16 0.30 -12.01
N MET A 125 -6.41 1.34 -11.64
CA MET A 125 -4.96 1.38 -11.75
C MET A 125 -4.27 0.28 -10.91
N PHE A 126 -4.79 0.02 -9.69
CA PHE A 126 -4.32 -1.11 -8.88
C PHE A 126 -4.53 -2.46 -9.57
N SER A 127 -5.71 -2.66 -10.18
CA SER A 127 -6.05 -3.93 -10.81
C SER A 127 -5.13 -4.23 -11.99
N GLU A 128 -4.73 -3.21 -12.76
CA GLU A 128 -3.77 -3.38 -13.85
C GLU A 128 -2.37 -3.73 -13.33
N LEU A 129 -1.84 -2.99 -12.36
CA LEU A 129 -0.50 -3.25 -11.77
C LEU A 129 -0.39 -4.62 -11.09
N LEU A 130 -1.46 -5.05 -10.44
CA LEU A 130 -1.50 -6.32 -9.70
C LEU A 130 -1.93 -7.50 -10.59
N SER A 131 -2.25 -7.24 -11.86
CA SER A 131 -2.61 -8.30 -12.79
C SER A 131 -1.44 -9.28 -12.95
N PRO A 132 -1.68 -10.61 -12.91
CA PRO A 132 -0.65 -11.59 -13.21
C PRO A 132 -0.02 -11.40 -14.59
N SER A 133 -0.78 -10.85 -15.55
CA SER A 133 -0.29 -10.56 -16.91
C SER A 133 0.69 -9.39 -16.95
N HIS A 134 0.65 -8.50 -15.96
CA HIS A 134 1.56 -7.36 -15.85
C HIS A 134 2.96 -7.78 -15.39
N GLY A 135 3.07 -8.90 -14.66
CA GLY A 135 4.35 -9.51 -14.30
C GLY A 135 5.00 -8.98 -13.01
N LEU A 136 4.62 -7.79 -12.53
CA LEU A 136 5.19 -7.16 -11.33
C LEU A 136 4.86 -7.93 -10.03
N PHE A 137 3.66 -8.50 -9.97
CA PHE A 137 3.16 -9.29 -8.85
C PHE A 137 2.87 -10.72 -9.27
N GLU A 138 2.88 -11.62 -8.29
CA GLU A 138 2.40 -12.98 -8.45
C GLU A 138 1.34 -13.30 -7.40
N VAL A 139 0.42 -14.18 -7.78
CA VAL A 139 -0.64 -14.66 -6.88
C VAL A 139 -0.12 -15.87 -6.12
N ARG A 140 -0.33 -15.85 -4.80
CA ARG A 140 -0.09 -16.97 -3.89
C ARG A 140 -1.41 -17.46 -3.35
N GLU A 141 -1.59 -18.77 -3.38
CA GLU A 141 -2.73 -19.45 -2.78
C GLU A 141 -2.27 -20.11 -1.47
N ASP A 142 -2.94 -19.79 -0.37
CA ASP A 142 -2.76 -20.43 0.93
C ASP A 142 -4.15 -20.89 1.43
N GLY A 143 -4.47 -22.16 1.14
CA GLY A 143 -5.81 -22.70 1.31
C GLY A 143 -6.83 -21.99 0.41
N GLU A 144 -7.89 -21.44 1.00
CA GLU A 144 -8.93 -20.67 0.30
C GLU A 144 -8.56 -19.19 0.09
N VAL A 145 -7.46 -18.72 0.66
CA VAL A 145 -7.07 -17.31 0.62
C VAL A 145 -6.10 -17.07 -0.54
N ARG A 146 -6.48 -16.17 -1.45
CA ARG A 146 -5.61 -15.66 -2.51
C ARG A 146 -4.97 -14.37 -2.08
N THR A 147 -3.64 -14.33 -2.12
CA THR A 147 -2.87 -13.11 -1.85
C THR A 147 -1.94 -12.77 -3.01
N VAL A 148 -1.48 -11.52 -3.06
CA VAL A 148 -0.50 -11.04 -4.04
C VAL A 148 0.78 -10.60 -3.34
N GLU A 149 1.92 -10.88 -3.96
CA GLU A 149 3.22 -10.41 -3.50
C GLU A 149 4.15 -10.06 -4.67
N PRO A 150 5.16 -9.20 -4.45
CA PRO A 150 6.10 -8.84 -5.49
C PRO A 150 6.77 -10.08 -6.06
N ARG A 151 6.80 -10.17 -7.40
CA ARG A 151 7.47 -11.28 -8.07
C ARG A 151 8.98 -11.14 -7.89
N TRP A 152 9.63 -12.22 -7.45
CA TRP A 152 11.08 -12.22 -7.20
C TRP A 152 11.92 -11.88 -8.45
N CYS A 153 11.43 -12.25 -9.64
CA CYS A 153 12.05 -11.98 -10.94
C CYS A 153 11.39 -10.82 -11.70
N ALA A 154 10.77 -9.87 -10.99
CA ALA A 154 10.14 -8.71 -11.63
C ALA A 154 11.15 -7.90 -12.47
N ALA A 155 12.41 -7.80 -12.02
CA ALA A 155 13.47 -7.05 -12.68
C ALA A 155 13.82 -7.59 -14.07
N GLU A 156 13.73 -8.91 -14.29
CA GLU A 156 13.99 -9.51 -15.60
C GLU A 156 12.77 -9.51 -16.53
N LEU A 157 11.56 -9.45 -15.97
CA LEU A 157 10.31 -9.61 -16.72
C LEU A 157 9.66 -8.28 -17.11
N VAL A 158 9.84 -7.25 -16.29
CA VAL A 158 9.11 -5.99 -16.41
C VAL A 158 10.11 -4.85 -16.66
N PRO A 159 10.05 -4.19 -17.83
CA PRO A 159 10.81 -2.98 -18.07
C PRO A 159 10.47 -1.91 -17.02
N ASP A 160 11.48 -1.19 -16.55
CA ASP A 160 11.32 -0.07 -15.60
C ASP A 160 10.56 -0.46 -14.32
N TYR A 161 10.73 -1.71 -13.85
CA TYR A 161 10.06 -2.26 -12.68
C TYR A 161 10.17 -1.37 -11.43
N GLU A 162 11.29 -0.65 -11.25
CA GLU A 162 11.51 0.27 -10.13
C GLU A 162 10.50 1.42 -10.13
N ALA A 163 10.32 2.07 -11.29
CA ALA A 163 9.35 3.14 -11.47
C ALA A 163 7.91 2.64 -11.27
N GLN A 164 7.63 1.39 -11.66
CA GLN A 164 6.32 0.79 -11.44
C GLN A 164 6.06 0.43 -9.97
N PHE A 165 7.08 0.02 -9.21
CA PHE A 165 6.97 -0.14 -7.76
C PHE A 165 6.84 1.22 -7.04
N GLU A 166 7.51 2.26 -7.53
CA GLU A 166 7.32 3.63 -7.03
C GLU A 166 5.88 4.09 -7.29
N LEU A 167 5.36 3.88 -8.50
CA LEU A 167 3.98 4.16 -8.87
C LEU A 167 2.99 3.44 -7.93
N LEU A 168 3.21 2.15 -7.66
CA LEU A 168 2.40 1.40 -6.69
C LEU A 168 2.44 2.05 -5.30
N GLY A 169 3.62 2.47 -4.83
CA GLY A 169 3.78 3.16 -3.55
C GLY A 169 2.97 4.46 -3.48
N MET A 170 2.98 5.23 -4.56
CA MET A 170 2.15 6.45 -4.69
C MET A 170 0.66 6.11 -4.65
N LEU A 171 0.20 5.11 -5.40
CA LEU A 171 -1.20 4.67 -5.41
C LEU A 171 -1.66 4.15 -4.04
N VAL A 172 -0.81 3.45 -3.29
CA VAL A 172 -1.08 3.05 -1.90
C VAL A 172 -1.24 4.27 -1.00
N GLY A 173 -0.34 5.25 -1.12
CA GLY A 173 -0.44 6.51 -0.39
C GLY A 173 -1.74 7.26 -0.70
N MET A 174 -2.09 7.37 -1.99
CA MET A 174 -3.33 7.99 -2.44
C MET A 174 -4.56 7.24 -1.92
N ALA A 175 -4.58 5.90 -1.99
CA ALA A 175 -5.70 5.12 -1.46
C ALA A 175 -5.93 5.38 0.04
N LEU A 176 -4.86 5.54 0.82
CA LEU A 176 -4.94 5.88 2.24
C LEU A 176 -5.45 7.31 2.50
N VAL A 177 -4.98 8.29 1.72
CA VAL A 177 -5.36 9.70 1.89
C VAL A 177 -6.79 9.96 1.44
N TYR A 178 -7.15 9.44 0.26
CA TYR A 178 -8.46 9.65 -0.34
C TYR A 178 -9.50 8.65 0.16
N GLN A 179 -9.11 7.60 0.88
CA GLN A 179 -10.01 6.51 1.32
C GLN A 179 -10.57 5.71 0.14
N ALA A 180 -9.73 5.49 -0.88
CA ALA A 180 -10.06 4.62 -1.99
C ALA A 180 -9.88 3.15 -1.60
N TYR A 181 -10.72 2.29 -2.14
CA TYR A 181 -10.55 0.85 -2.01
C TYR A 181 -9.42 0.39 -2.95
N ALA A 182 -8.48 -0.40 -2.43
CA ALA A 182 -7.51 -1.11 -3.24
C ALA A 182 -7.98 -2.56 -3.37
N PRO A 183 -8.22 -3.09 -4.58
CA PRO A 183 -8.62 -4.49 -4.82
C PRO A 183 -7.44 -5.45 -4.65
N ALA A 184 -6.71 -5.32 -3.54
CA ALA A 184 -5.45 -5.99 -3.30
C ALA A 184 -5.49 -6.73 -1.96
N HIS A 185 -5.28 -8.04 -2.00
CA HIS A 185 -5.02 -8.84 -0.81
C HIS A 185 -3.53 -9.12 -0.74
N PHE A 186 -2.77 -8.16 -0.23
CA PHE A 186 -1.31 -8.34 -0.10
C PHE A 186 -0.95 -9.46 0.87
N SER A 187 0.10 -10.22 0.55
CA SER A 187 0.60 -11.27 1.44
C SER A 187 1.05 -10.66 2.77
N ARG A 188 0.87 -11.40 3.87
CA ARG A 188 1.30 -10.96 5.21
C ARG A 188 2.77 -10.53 5.23
N ARG A 189 3.60 -11.23 4.46
CA ARG A 189 5.05 -11.06 4.37
C ARG A 189 5.39 -9.73 3.73
N PHE A 190 4.72 -9.44 2.62
CA PHE A 190 4.85 -8.16 1.94
C PHE A 190 4.38 -7.00 2.82
N LEU A 191 3.24 -7.14 3.51
CA LEU A 191 2.76 -6.11 4.44
C LEU A 191 3.71 -5.89 5.62
N LYS A 192 4.31 -6.97 6.17
CA LYS A 192 5.34 -6.84 7.21
C LYS A 192 6.56 -6.11 6.69
N HIS A 193 7.00 -6.41 5.46
CA HIS A 193 8.11 -5.69 4.84
C HIS A 193 7.79 -4.20 4.64
N LEU A 194 6.61 -3.86 4.11
CA LEU A 194 6.15 -2.49 3.90
C LEU A 194 6.10 -1.66 5.20
N LEU A 195 5.71 -2.29 6.31
CA LEU A 195 5.67 -1.67 7.63
C LEU A 195 7.01 -1.75 8.38
N GLY A 196 8.02 -2.38 7.78
CA GLY A 196 9.34 -2.68 8.33
C GLY A 196 9.34 -3.64 9.53
N LEU A 197 8.27 -4.38 9.76
CA LEU A 197 8.14 -5.34 10.86
C LEU A 197 9.13 -6.49 10.68
N PRO A 198 9.61 -7.13 11.78
CA PRO A 198 10.57 -8.21 11.70
C PRO A 198 10.00 -9.42 10.94
N ARG A 199 10.79 -10.02 10.05
CA ARG A 199 10.45 -11.27 9.36
C ARG A 199 10.66 -12.45 10.31
N LEU A 200 9.69 -13.36 10.34
CA LEU A 200 9.71 -14.58 11.16
C LEU A 200 9.81 -15.80 10.25
N ALA A 201 10.23 -16.95 10.78
CA ALA A 201 10.27 -18.20 10.01
C ALA A 201 8.90 -18.59 9.45
N GLU A 202 7.83 -18.28 10.19
CA GLU A 202 6.44 -18.46 9.75
C GLU A 202 6.07 -17.66 8.50
N ASP A 203 6.82 -16.60 8.20
CA ASP A 203 6.65 -15.78 7.01
C ASP A 203 7.33 -16.39 5.78
N ALA A 204 7.83 -17.63 5.82
CA ALA A 204 8.39 -18.32 4.64
C ALA A 204 7.76 -19.72 4.53
N PRO A 205 7.24 -20.13 3.35
CA PRO A 205 6.51 -21.38 3.24
C PRO A 205 7.53 -22.52 3.28
N GLY A 206 7.28 -23.54 4.09
CA GLY A 206 8.18 -24.69 4.21
C GLY A 206 9.43 -24.45 5.07
N LEU A 207 9.78 -23.20 5.38
CA LEU A 207 10.95 -22.88 6.21
C LEU A 207 10.80 -23.42 7.64
N PRO A 208 9.63 -23.32 8.32
CA PRO A 208 9.46 -23.91 9.64
C PRO A 208 9.70 -25.42 9.65
N GLU A 209 9.21 -26.14 8.63
CA GLU A 209 9.40 -27.58 8.49
C GLU A 209 10.87 -27.94 8.24
N GLN A 210 11.55 -27.16 7.38
CA GLN A 210 12.98 -27.32 7.10
C GLN A 210 13.84 -27.06 8.34
N LEU A 211 13.54 -26.00 9.11
CA LEU A 211 14.25 -25.70 10.36
C LEU A 211 14.08 -26.83 11.37
N ARG A 212 12.86 -27.33 11.57
CA ARG A 212 12.60 -28.49 12.45
C ARG A 212 13.33 -29.75 11.99
N LEU A 213 13.51 -29.94 10.69
CA LEU A 213 14.31 -31.06 10.16
C LEU A 213 15.78 -30.91 10.54
N VAL A 214 16.36 -29.72 10.31
CA VAL A 214 17.77 -29.43 10.66
C VAL A 214 18.01 -29.58 12.17
N GLU A 215 17.10 -29.07 13.00
CA GLU A 215 17.19 -29.19 14.46
C GLU A 215 17.13 -30.64 14.95
N ARG A 216 16.32 -31.50 14.30
CA ARG A 216 16.29 -32.94 14.62
C ARG A 216 17.58 -33.62 14.22
N LEU A 217 18.07 -33.37 13.01
CA LEU A 217 19.32 -33.94 12.51
C LEU A 217 20.52 -33.53 13.39
N ALA A 218 20.58 -32.27 13.83
CA ALA A 218 21.62 -31.78 14.73
C ALA A 218 21.58 -32.39 16.15
N ARG A 219 20.40 -32.87 16.59
CA ARG A 219 20.24 -33.59 17.87
C ARG A 219 20.56 -35.08 17.74
N GLU A 220 20.31 -35.67 16.57
CA GLU A 220 20.49 -37.09 16.29
C GLU A 220 21.92 -37.42 15.79
N GLY A 221 22.60 -36.45 15.17
CA GLY A 221 24.01 -36.51 14.82
C GLY A 221 24.70 -35.23 15.25
N GLY A 222 25.56 -35.31 16.27
CA GLY A 222 26.54 -34.25 16.53
C GLY A 222 27.30 -33.98 15.24
N LEU A 223 27.23 -32.74 14.77
CA LEU A 223 27.99 -32.26 13.62
C LEU A 223 29.48 -32.28 13.97
N ASP A 224 30.11 -33.43 13.79
CA ASP A 224 31.55 -33.56 13.55
C ASP A 224 31.84 -33.40 12.05
#